data_AF-A0A484B1N9-F1
#
_entry.id   AF-A0A484B1N9-F1
#
_cell.length_a   1.000
_cell.length_b   1.000
_cell.length_c   1.000
_cell.angle_alpha   90.00
_cell.angle_beta   90.00
_cell.angle_gamma   90.00
#
_symmetry.space_group_name_H-M   'P 1'
#
loop_
_entity.id
_entity.type
_entity.pdbx_description
1 polymer ?
#
loop_
_entity_poly.entity_id
_entity_poly.type
_entity_poly.pdbx_seq_one_letter_code
_entity_poly.pdbx_strand_id
1 'polypeptide(L)' 'MRQFSSLSGSPSIVFVANLGSKGITVDLDQFDKTLPTHLTLKIRSISSTKAEGSLFETKGLSLAAGEALVMSTD' A
#
# COMPACT_ATOMS: atom_id res chain seq x y z
N MET A 1 -28.13 3.80 4.21
CA MET A 1 -27.12 2.73 4.20
C MET A 1 -25.79 3.39 3.86
N ARG A 2 -24.84 3.49 4.80
CA ARG A 2 -23.53 4.10 4.52
C ARG A 2 -22.66 3.03 3.87
N GLN A 3 -22.38 3.18 2.58
CA GLN A 3 -21.42 2.34 1.88
C GLN A 3 -20.03 2.70 2.41
N PHE A 4 -19.42 1.78 3.16
CA PHE A 4 -17.99 1.82 3.39
C PHE A 4 -17.35 1.35 2.08
N SER A 5 -16.49 2.18 1.49
CA SER A 5 -15.76 1.87 0.28
C SER A 5 -14.81 0.68 0.55
N SER A 6 -15.31 -0.54 0.47
CA SER A 6 -14.49 -1.74 0.66
C SER A 6 -13.89 -2.18 -0.68
N LEU A 7 -12.59 -2.38 -0.71
CA LEU A 7 -11.83 -3.01 -1.78
C LEU A 7 -11.97 -4.55 -1.79
N SER A 8 -12.86 -5.09 -0.94
CA SER A 8 -13.07 -6.53 -0.78
C SER A 8 -13.54 -7.21 -2.07
N GLY A 9 -12.92 -8.35 -2.38
CA GLY A 9 -13.47 -9.34 -3.31
C GLY A 9 -13.27 -9.07 -4.80
N SER A 10 -12.58 -7.99 -5.16
CA SER A 10 -12.18 -7.71 -6.55
C SER A 10 -10.70 -7.34 -6.64
N PRO A 11 -10.01 -7.77 -7.70
CA PRO A 11 -8.71 -7.22 -8.10
C PRO A 11 -8.67 -5.70 -8.00
N SER A 12 -7.77 -5.20 -7.16
CA SER A 12 -7.68 -3.79 -6.81
C SER A 12 -6.24 -3.29 -6.85
N ILE A 13 -6.10 -2.03 -7.25
CA ILE A 13 -4.83 -1.31 -7.15
C ILE A 13 -4.84 -0.44 -5.90
N VAL A 14 -3.80 -0.57 -5.09
CA VAL A 14 -3.58 0.21 -3.88
C VAL A 14 -2.42 1.17 -4.13
N PHE A 15 -2.70 2.46 -4.06
CA PHE A 15 -1.68 3.50 -4.14
C PHE A 15 -1.39 4.06 -2.74
N VAL A 16 -0.12 4.07 -2.36
CA VAL A 16 0.33 4.62 -1.08
C VAL A 16 1.50 5.56 -1.35
N ALA A 17 1.41 6.79 -0.84
CA ALA A 17 2.46 7.78 -0.99
C ALA A 17 2.74 8.50 0.32
N ASN A 18 4.01 8.58 0.66
CA ASN A 18 4.50 9.45 1.73
C ASN A 18 4.89 10.80 1.14
N LEU A 19 4.00 11.78 1.25
CA LEU A 19 4.24 13.15 0.79
C LEU A 19 5.06 13.99 1.79
N GLY A 20 5.53 13.37 2.88
CA GLY A 20 6.34 14.00 3.92
C GLY A 20 7.84 13.92 3.67
N SER A 21 8.59 14.61 4.51
CA SER A 21 10.06 14.68 4.49
C SER A 21 10.76 13.69 5.43
N LYS A 22 10.01 12.81 6.11
CA LYS A 22 10.52 11.77 7.00
C LYS A 22 9.92 10.42 6.64
N GLY A 23 10.63 9.33 6.97
CA GLY A 23 10.08 7.98 6.84
C GLY A 23 8.86 7.78 7.75
N ILE A 24 7.87 7.03 7.27
CA ILE A 24 6.65 6.69 8.00
C ILE A 24 6.39 5.19 7.92
N THR A 25 5.65 4.69 8.90
CA THR A 25 5.08 3.33 8.88
C THR A 25 3.57 3.48 8.96
N VAL A 26 2.87 2.86 8.02
CA VAL A 26 1.40 2.94 7.91
C VAL A 26 0.77 1.57 8.10
N ASP A 27 -0.46 1.58 8.60
CA ASP A 27 -1.31 0.40 8.74
C ASP A 27 -2.49 0.56 7.79
N LEU A 28 -2.45 -0.14 6.65
CA LEU A 28 -3.47 -0.04 5.61
C LEU A 28 -4.80 -0.66 6.05
N ASP A 29 -4.78 -1.56 7.03
CA ASP A 29 -6.00 -2.14 7.61
C ASP A 29 -6.84 -1.08 8.35
N GLN A 30 -6.23 0.04 8.78
CA GLN A 30 -6.98 1.17 9.36
C GLN A 30 -7.78 1.94 8.31
N PHE A 31 -7.35 1.91 7.05
CA PHE A 31 -8.07 2.49 5.93
C PHE A 31 -9.15 1.53 5.42
N ASP A 32 -8.78 0.27 5.17
CA ASP A 32 -9.69 -0.77 4.73
C ASP A 32 -9.34 -2.13 5.33
N LYS A 33 -10.20 -2.61 6.23
CA LYS A 33 -10.05 -3.89 6.95
C LYS A 33 -10.25 -5.12 6.09
N THR A 34 -10.68 -4.94 4.83
CA THR A 34 -10.98 -6.04 3.91
C THR A 34 -9.83 -6.31 2.93
N LEU A 35 -8.74 -5.56 3.01
CA LEU A 35 -7.53 -5.83 2.26
C LEU A 35 -6.95 -7.20 2.63
N PRO A 36 -6.32 -7.91 1.67
CA PRO A 36 -5.53 -9.10 1.99
C PRO A 36 -4.35 -8.73 2.90
N THR A 37 -3.78 -9.70 3.63
CA THR A 37 -2.67 -9.44 4.55
C THR A 37 -1.39 -8.98 3.86
N HIS A 38 -1.26 -9.25 2.56
CA HIS A 38 -0.12 -8.86 1.75
C HIS A 38 -0.58 -8.25 0.43
N LEU A 39 0.21 -7.31 -0.08
CA LEU A 39 0.05 -6.71 -1.40
C LEU A 39 1.32 -6.92 -2.21
N THR A 40 1.16 -7.13 -3.52
CA THR A 40 2.30 -7.27 -4.43
C THR A 40 2.69 -5.91 -4.98
N LEU A 41 3.92 -5.46 -4.78
CA LEU A 41 4.43 -4.22 -5.35
C LEU A 41 4.54 -4.34 -6.87
N LYS A 42 3.86 -3.46 -7.61
CA LYS A 42 3.90 -3.45 -9.08
C LYS A 42 4.79 -2.33 -9.62
N ILE A 43 4.66 -1.12 -9.06
CA ILE A 43 5.44 0.05 -9.48
C ILE A 43 5.89 0.79 -8.24
N ARG A 44 7.13 1.26 -8.26
CA ARG A 44 7.72 2.10 -7.21
C ARG A 44 8.18 3.44 -7.76
N SER A 45 8.20 4.45 -6.90
CA SER A 45 8.92 5.69 -7.18
C SER A 45 10.41 5.41 -7.43
N ILE A 46 11.03 6.18 -8.32
CA ILE A 46 12.40 5.95 -8.82
C ILE A 46 13.44 5.88 -7.69
N SER A 47 13.28 6.68 -6.63
CA SER A 47 14.19 6.74 -5.49
C SER A 47 13.97 5.63 -4.46
N SER A 48 12.93 4.81 -4.60
CA SER A 48 12.68 3.68 -3.71
C SER A 48 13.82 2.65 -3.80
N THR A 49 14.05 1.93 -2.71
CA THR A 49 14.96 0.77 -2.65
C THR A 49 14.23 -0.57 -2.68
N LYS A 50 12.89 -0.56 -2.64
CA LYS A 50 12.06 -1.77 -2.67
C LYS A 50 12.09 -2.42 -4.04
N ALA A 51 11.96 -3.74 -4.11
CA ALA A 51 11.94 -4.46 -5.39
C ALA A 51 10.50 -4.70 -5.87
N GLU A 52 10.24 -4.39 -7.13
CA GLU A 52 8.97 -4.76 -7.80
C GLU A 52 8.80 -6.29 -7.79
N GLY A 53 7.54 -6.74 -7.69
CA GLY A 53 7.18 -8.14 -7.49
C GLY A 53 7.26 -8.63 -6.04
N SER A 54 7.82 -7.84 -5.11
CA SER A 54 7.87 -8.21 -3.69
C SER A 54 6.50 -8.11 -3.03
N LEU A 55 6.27 -8.98 -2.04
CA LEU A 55 5.11 -8.91 -1.15
C LEU A 55 5.41 -7.99 0.03
N PHE A 56 4.44 -7.14 0.37
CA PHE A 56 4.49 -6.29 1.54
C PHE A 56 3.26 -6.51 2.41
N GLU A 57 3.45 -6.58 3.72
CA GLU A 57 2.35 -6.66 4.68
C GLU A 57 1.52 -5.37 4.68
N THR A 58 0.20 -5.49 4.79
CA THR A 58 -0.69 -4.32 4.93
C THR A 58 -0.54 -3.63 6.27
N LYS A 59 -0.12 -4.38 7.29
CA LYS A 59 0.19 -3.88 8.62
C LYS A 59 1.67 -3.52 8.70
N GLY A 60 1.98 -2.25 8.93
CA GLY A 60 3.36 -1.83 9.12
C GLY A 60 4.14 -1.58 7.82
N LEU A 61 3.45 -1.26 6.73
CA LEU A 61 4.09 -0.86 5.48
C LEU A 61 4.93 0.41 5.72
N SER A 62 6.23 0.30 5.50
CA SER A 62 7.16 1.40 5.73
C SER A 62 7.51 2.13 4.44
N LEU A 63 7.32 3.46 4.44
CA LEU A 63 7.63 4.34 3.33
C LEU A 63 8.76 5.31 3.69
N ALA A 64 9.78 5.42 2.84
CA ALA A 64 10.77 6.48 2.93
C ALA A 64 10.13 7.86 2.63
N ALA A 65 10.84 8.94 2.97
CA ALA A 65 10.40 10.29 2.63
C ALA A 65 10.23 10.44 1.11
N GLY A 66 9.09 10.99 0.67
CA GLY A 66 8.76 11.14 -0.75
C GLY A 66 8.51 9.84 -1.52
N GLU A 67 8.44 8.68 -0.84
CA GLU A 67 8.24 7.39 -1.52
C GLU A 67 6.78 7.21 -1.92
N ALA A 68 6.57 6.71 -3.14
CA ALA A 68 5.27 6.30 -3.64
C ALA A 68 5.31 4.87 -4.18
N LEU A 69 4.27 4.09 -3.88
CA LEU A 69 4.13 2.67 -4.20
C LEU A 69 2.75 2.42 -4.82
N VAL A 70 2.74 1.66 -5.92
CA VAL A 70 1.53 1.12 -6.54
C VAL A 70 1.57 -0.39 -6.37
N MET A 71 0.57 -0.94 -5.68
CA MET A 71 0.51 -2.35 -5.32
C MET A 71 -0.79 -2.99 -5.82
N SER A 72 -0.81 -4.30 -5.96
CA SER A 72 -2.01 -5.07 -6.30
C SER A 72 -2.43 -5.99 -5.15
N THR A 73 -3.74 -6.21 -5.02
CA THR A 73 -4.34 -7.24 -4.17
C THR A 73 -4.36 -8.64 -4.80
N ASP A 74 -3.97 -8.74 -6.08
CA ASP A 74 -3.91 -9.99 -6.86
C ASP A 74 -2.69 -10.85 -6.57
#